data_AF-A0A7W1UCQ3-F1
#
_entry.id   AF-A0A7W1UCQ3-F1
#
_cell.length_a   1.000
_cell.length_b   1.000
_cell.length_c   1.000
_cell.angle_alpha   90.00
_cell.angle_beta   90.00
_cell.angle_gamma   90.00
#
_symmetry.space_group_name_H-M   'P 1'
#
loop_
_entity.id
_entity.type
_entity.pdbx_description
1 polymer ?
#
loop_
_entity_poly.entity_id
_entity_poly.type
_entity_poly.pdbx_seq_one_letter_code
_entity_poly.pdbx_strand_id
1 'polypeptide(L)'
;MTVLKQNVGILRQQDQVFAAQILQAPGGTLSIQPAKSGMPTALFNSRYLHSAYDPVREAERWAEERVKDCQAGETIVLLGVGLLYHVEALREMLPHDQVMMVVVPDLSEFADCISVRSLEGWGERVMWLTGSMTDMAFQVTQKAKRVRILSYEPAATVHHDTYEHFRLQLRDHLAQQLSGTLHIMVVGPIYGGSLPIARYVVNALEGLGHRVSWVDHSPHYAGYQNLDTIRDHRLRLTVQQRMSETLAVITLAHVAEDPPDLVLALSQAPLTMAVLEQMRRKKVLTAMWFVENFRHLTYWQQMVSGYDFWFVMQQA
;
A
#
# COMPACT_ATOMS: atom_id res chain seq x y z
N MET A 1 -23.33 -33.05 -10.71
CA MET A 1 -23.65 -31.63 -10.95
C MET A 1 -22.38 -30.99 -11.49
N THR A 2 -22.43 -30.11 -12.51
CA THR A 2 -21.19 -29.47 -13.01
C THR A 2 -20.65 -28.48 -11.98
N VAL A 3 -19.32 -28.31 -11.91
CA VAL A 3 -18.65 -27.36 -11.00
C VAL A 3 -19.27 -25.96 -11.13
N LEU A 4 -19.49 -25.50 -12.37
CA LEU A 4 -20.16 -24.23 -12.66
C LEU A 4 -21.54 -24.10 -11.98
N LYS A 5 -22.39 -25.12 -12.06
CA LYS A 5 -23.74 -25.07 -11.45
C LYS A 5 -23.69 -24.96 -9.94
N GLN A 6 -22.73 -25.64 -9.30
CA GLN A 6 -22.50 -25.55 -7.87
C GLN A 6 -22.02 -24.15 -7.47
N ASN A 7 -21.01 -23.64 -8.17
CA ASN A 7 -20.46 -22.31 -7.91
C ASN A 7 -21.48 -21.20 -8.13
N VAL A 8 -22.29 -21.25 -9.18
CA VAL A 8 -23.38 -20.29 -9.39
C VAL A 8 -24.41 -20.36 -8.24
N GLY A 9 -24.63 -21.54 -7.66
CA GLY A 9 -25.44 -21.70 -6.45
C GLY A 9 -24.87 -20.92 -5.25
N ILE A 10 -23.55 -20.98 -5.04
CA ILE A 10 -22.83 -20.22 -4.01
C ILE A 10 -22.97 -18.71 -4.26
N LEU A 11 -22.66 -18.26 -5.49
CA LEU A 11 -22.74 -16.84 -5.85
C LEU A 11 -24.16 -16.28 -5.68
N ARG A 12 -25.19 -17.06 -6.03
CA ARG A 12 -26.59 -16.63 -5.93
C ARG A 12 -27.03 -16.33 -4.49
N GLN A 13 -26.40 -16.96 -3.48
CA GLN A 13 -26.69 -16.67 -2.08
C GLN A 13 -26.16 -15.29 -1.65
N GLN A 14 -25.10 -14.80 -2.30
CA GLN A 14 -24.49 -13.50 -2.02
C GLN A 14 -25.07 -12.39 -2.92
N ASP A 15 -25.21 -12.66 -4.21
CA ASP A 15 -25.68 -11.71 -5.22
C ASP A 15 -26.41 -12.45 -6.37
N GLN A 16 -27.73 -12.28 -6.44
CA GLN A 16 -28.57 -12.90 -7.47
C GLN A 16 -28.32 -12.33 -8.87
N VAL A 17 -28.00 -11.03 -8.97
CA VAL A 17 -27.77 -10.34 -10.24
C VAL A 17 -26.45 -10.80 -10.83
N PHE A 18 -25.39 -10.81 -10.02
CA PHE A 18 -24.08 -11.30 -10.44
C PHE A 18 -24.15 -12.77 -10.90
N ALA A 19 -24.81 -13.63 -10.13
CA ALA A 19 -24.98 -15.04 -10.49
C ALA A 19 -25.73 -15.23 -11.83
N ALA A 20 -26.72 -14.37 -12.12
CA ALA A 20 -27.44 -14.38 -13.38
C ALA A 20 -26.57 -13.90 -14.55
N GLN A 21 -25.77 -12.84 -14.35
CA GLN A 21 -24.84 -12.33 -15.36
C GLN A 21 -23.77 -13.37 -15.72
N ILE A 22 -23.24 -14.09 -14.74
CA ILE A 22 -22.27 -15.17 -14.97
C ILE A 22 -22.85 -16.32 -15.80
N LEU A 23 -24.13 -16.67 -15.61
CA LEU A 23 -24.79 -17.67 -16.46
C LEU A 23 -24.98 -17.21 -17.91
N GLN A 24 -24.94 -15.90 -18.17
CA GLN A 24 -25.06 -15.30 -19.50
C GLN A 24 -23.70 -14.95 -20.11
N ALA A 25 -22.62 -14.99 -19.33
CA ALA A 25 -21.29 -14.69 -19.82
C ALA A 25 -20.87 -15.75 -20.85
N PRO A 26 -20.31 -15.35 -22.00
CA PRO A 26 -19.97 -16.30 -23.07
C PRO A 26 -18.82 -17.24 -22.67
N GLY A 27 -17.94 -16.82 -21.75
CA GLY A 27 -16.69 -17.51 -21.46
C GLY A 27 -15.76 -17.54 -22.68
N GLY A 28 -14.76 -18.42 -22.63
CA GLY A 28 -13.79 -18.63 -23.72
C GLY A 28 -12.69 -17.58 -23.80
N THR A 29 -12.55 -16.74 -22.77
CA THR A 29 -11.47 -15.76 -22.64
C THR A 29 -10.15 -16.45 -22.26
N LEU A 30 -10.23 -17.51 -21.46
CA LEU A 30 -9.09 -18.29 -20.98
C LEU A 30 -8.94 -19.61 -21.74
N SER A 31 -7.71 -19.94 -22.11
CA SER A 31 -7.36 -21.29 -22.56
C SER A 31 -6.96 -22.14 -21.35
N ILE A 32 -7.83 -23.08 -20.96
CA ILE A 32 -7.58 -23.96 -19.82
C ILE A 32 -6.87 -25.23 -20.25
N GLN A 33 -5.82 -25.60 -19.53
CA GLN A 33 -5.05 -26.83 -19.76
C GLN A 33 -4.49 -27.37 -18.43
N PRO A 34 -4.15 -28.67 -18.34
CA PRO A 34 -3.54 -29.22 -17.13
C PRO A 34 -2.10 -28.71 -16.95
N ALA A 35 -1.75 -28.33 -15.72
CA ALA A 35 -0.38 -28.16 -15.28
C ALA A 35 0.29 -29.53 -15.04
N LYS A 36 1.61 -29.57 -14.86
CA LYS A 36 2.34 -30.83 -14.56
C LYS A 36 1.88 -31.51 -13.26
N SER A 37 1.36 -30.74 -12.31
CA SER A 37 0.72 -31.22 -11.08
C SER A 37 -0.65 -31.87 -11.30
N GLY A 38 -1.23 -31.75 -12.50
CA GLY A 38 -2.59 -32.20 -12.82
C GLY A 38 -3.68 -31.16 -12.54
N MET A 39 -3.36 -30.09 -11.81
CA MET A 39 -4.29 -28.99 -11.55
C MET A 39 -4.48 -28.11 -12.80
N PRO A 40 -5.66 -27.50 -13.02
CA PRO A 40 -5.86 -26.62 -14.17
C PRO A 40 -5.00 -25.37 -14.08
N THR A 41 -4.34 -25.02 -15.17
CA THR A 41 -3.72 -23.71 -15.40
C THR A 41 -4.40 -23.03 -16.58
N ALA A 42 -4.21 -21.72 -16.71
CA ALA A 42 -4.86 -20.91 -17.73
C ALA A 42 -3.84 -20.07 -18.49
N LEU A 43 -4.09 -19.90 -19.79
CA LEU A 43 -3.44 -18.87 -20.60
C LEU A 43 -4.44 -17.80 -21.02
N PHE A 44 -3.95 -16.57 -21.08
CA PHE A 44 -4.61 -15.46 -21.76
C PHE A 44 -3.65 -14.96 -22.84
N ASN A 45 -4.08 -14.94 -24.11
CA ASN A 45 -3.23 -14.57 -25.24
C ASN A 45 -1.84 -15.22 -25.22
N SER A 46 -1.79 -16.53 -25.00
CA SER A 46 -0.56 -17.34 -24.93
C SER A 46 0.38 -17.05 -23.74
N ARG A 47 -0.02 -16.21 -22.78
CA ARG A 47 0.70 -16.00 -21.52
C ARG A 47 0.04 -16.79 -20.39
N TYR A 48 0.84 -17.51 -19.62
CA TYR A 48 0.37 -18.19 -18.42
C TYR A 48 -0.06 -17.19 -17.34
N LEU A 49 -1.24 -17.42 -16.77
CA LEU A 49 -1.74 -16.69 -15.60
C LEU A 49 -1.34 -17.36 -14.29
N HIS A 50 -0.93 -18.63 -14.34
CA HIS A 50 -0.42 -19.42 -13.22
C HIS A 50 0.65 -20.36 -13.72
N SER A 51 1.45 -20.87 -12.79
CA SER A 51 2.49 -21.87 -13.00
C SER A 51 1.98 -23.03 -13.84
N ALA A 52 2.70 -23.31 -14.94
CA ALA A 52 2.48 -24.50 -15.75
C ALA A 52 2.91 -25.79 -15.03
N TYR A 53 3.57 -25.67 -13.87
CA TYR A 53 4.06 -26.80 -13.08
C TYR A 53 3.08 -27.09 -11.94
N ASP A 54 2.90 -26.13 -11.05
CA ASP A 54 2.13 -26.28 -9.82
C ASP A 54 1.54 -24.91 -9.42
N PRO A 55 0.31 -24.62 -9.85
CA PRO A 55 -0.36 -23.35 -9.57
C PRO A 55 -0.84 -23.22 -8.12
N VAL A 56 -1.06 -24.34 -7.42
CA VAL A 56 -1.43 -24.34 -5.99
C VAL A 56 -0.25 -23.87 -5.16
N ARG A 57 0.92 -24.49 -5.35
CA ARG A 57 2.14 -24.13 -4.61
C ARG A 57 2.67 -22.72 -4.93
N GLU A 58 2.40 -22.23 -6.14
CA GLU A 58 2.66 -20.82 -6.46
C GLU A 58 1.79 -19.88 -5.62
N ALA A 59 0.49 -20.16 -5.56
CA ALA A 59 -0.46 -19.34 -4.81
C ALA A 59 -0.24 -19.38 -3.29
N GLU A 60 0.08 -20.55 -2.73
CA GLU A 60 0.42 -20.69 -1.31
C GLU A 60 1.61 -19.81 -0.94
N ARG A 61 2.70 -19.87 -1.72
CA ARG A 61 3.88 -19.03 -1.50
C ARG A 61 3.55 -17.54 -1.61
N TRP A 62 2.75 -17.16 -2.60
CA TRP A 62 2.30 -15.78 -2.73
C TRP A 62 1.48 -15.35 -1.51
N ALA A 63 0.56 -16.18 -1.03
CA ALA A 63 -0.27 -15.87 0.14
C ALA A 63 0.55 -15.76 1.43
N GLU A 64 1.52 -16.66 1.66
CA GLU A 64 2.44 -16.65 2.81
C GLU A 64 3.27 -15.36 2.87
N GLU A 65 3.67 -14.83 1.72
CA GLU A 65 4.38 -13.55 1.65
C GLU A 65 3.45 -12.38 1.95
N ARG A 66 2.26 -12.34 1.35
CA ARG A 66 1.34 -11.19 1.44
C ARG A 66 0.58 -11.10 2.75
N VAL A 67 0.28 -12.22 3.40
CA VAL A 67 -0.44 -12.21 4.69
C VAL A 67 0.33 -11.46 5.78
N LYS A 68 1.66 -11.39 5.67
CA LYS A 68 2.53 -10.65 6.60
C LYS A 68 2.31 -9.14 6.56
N ASP A 69 1.81 -8.62 5.44
CA ASP A 69 1.53 -7.20 5.25
C ASP A 69 0.09 -6.84 5.67
N CYS A 70 -0.77 -7.83 5.89
CA CYS A 70 -2.16 -7.65 6.29
C CYS A 70 -2.29 -7.33 7.78
N GLN A 71 -3.19 -6.41 8.12
CA GLN A 71 -3.49 -6.05 9.50
C GLN A 71 -4.96 -6.31 9.85
N ALA A 72 -5.20 -6.67 11.11
CA ALA A 72 -6.56 -6.83 11.64
C ALA A 72 -7.38 -5.55 11.40
N GLY A 73 -8.61 -5.73 10.89
CA GLY A 73 -9.53 -4.65 10.55
C GLY A 73 -9.30 -3.98 9.18
N GLU A 74 -8.29 -4.36 8.40
CA GLU A 74 -8.18 -3.93 6.99
C GLU A 74 -9.17 -4.68 6.09
N THR A 75 -9.87 -4.01 5.19
CA THR A 75 -10.54 -4.71 4.08
C THR A 75 -9.51 -5.05 3.02
N ILE A 76 -9.36 -6.34 2.72
CA ILE A 76 -8.44 -6.82 1.69
C ILE A 76 -9.15 -6.73 0.34
N VAL A 77 -8.55 -6.01 -0.62
CA VAL A 77 -9.04 -5.91 -1.99
C VAL A 77 -8.02 -6.57 -2.91
N LEU A 78 -8.44 -7.61 -3.62
CA LEU A 78 -7.61 -8.39 -4.51
C LEU A 78 -7.80 -8.00 -5.96
N LEU A 79 -6.68 -7.81 -6.66
CA LEU A 79 -6.60 -7.52 -8.09
C LEU A 79 -5.94 -8.70 -8.83
N GLY A 80 -6.57 -9.12 -9.92
CA GLY A 80 -6.19 -10.30 -10.70
C GLY A 80 -7.08 -11.50 -10.38
N VAL A 81 -7.91 -11.94 -11.32
CA VAL A 81 -8.84 -13.07 -11.13
C VAL A 81 -8.12 -14.39 -11.43
N GLY A 82 -7.68 -14.58 -12.68
CA GLY A 82 -7.05 -15.82 -13.11
C GLY A 82 -7.94 -17.04 -12.82
N LEU A 83 -7.42 -18.02 -12.09
CA LEU A 83 -8.14 -19.21 -11.64
C LEU A 83 -8.35 -19.22 -10.12
N LEU A 84 -8.21 -18.06 -9.47
CA LEU A 84 -8.47 -17.84 -8.04
C LEU A 84 -7.64 -18.68 -7.05
N TYR A 85 -6.56 -19.36 -7.47
CA TYR A 85 -5.66 -20.08 -6.55
C TYR A 85 -5.17 -19.19 -5.40
N HIS A 86 -4.75 -17.97 -5.71
CA HIS A 86 -4.22 -17.01 -4.74
C HIS A 86 -5.31 -16.45 -3.81
N VAL A 87 -6.56 -16.35 -4.27
CA VAL A 87 -7.70 -15.92 -3.44
C VAL A 87 -8.01 -16.98 -2.40
N GLU A 88 -8.11 -18.24 -2.82
CA GLU A 88 -8.33 -19.38 -1.93
C GLU A 88 -7.21 -19.50 -0.89
N ALA A 89 -5.95 -19.56 -1.35
CA ALA A 89 -4.79 -19.69 -0.46
C ALA A 89 -4.71 -18.55 0.57
N LEU A 90 -4.96 -17.31 0.16
CA LEU A 90 -4.97 -16.17 1.10
C LEU A 90 -6.17 -16.23 2.06
N ARG A 91 -7.33 -16.69 1.59
CA ARG A 91 -8.55 -16.77 2.39
C ARG A 91 -8.44 -17.80 3.52
N GLU A 92 -7.67 -18.86 3.31
CA GLU A 92 -7.34 -19.86 4.33
C GLU A 92 -6.42 -19.32 5.43
N MET A 93 -5.51 -18.40 5.10
CA MET A 93 -4.56 -17.83 6.05
C MET A 93 -5.11 -16.64 6.84
N LEU A 94 -6.10 -15.93 6.29
CA LEU A 94 -6.68 -14.74 6.93
C LEU A 94 -7.76 -15.09 7.95
N PRO A 95 -7.87 -14.33 9.08
CA PRO A 95 -8.93 -14.50 10.08
C PRO A 95 -10.33 -14.54 9.47
N HIS A 96 -11.22 -15.35 10.05
CA HIS A 96 -12.55 -15.60 9.49
C HIS A 96 -13.41 -14.33 9.35
N ASP A 97 -13.21 -13.35 10.24
CA ASP A 97 -13.89 -12.05 10.25
C ASP A 97 -13.23 -11.00 9.34
N GLN A 98 -12.05 -11.29 8.78
CA GLN A 98 -11.39 -10.39 7.84
C GLN A 98 -12.19 -10.28 6.54
N VAL A 99 -12.59 -9.07 6.17
CA VAL A 99 -13.33 -8.84 4.90
C VAL A 99 -12.37 -8.94 3.72
N MET A 100 -12.72 -9.75 2.73
CA MET A 100 -12.00 -9.90 1.47
C MET A 100 -12.93 -9.58 0.29
N MET A 101 -12.47 -8.73 -0.61
CA MET A 101 -13.16 -8.34 -1.83
C MET A 101 -12.27 -8.66 -3.04
N VAL A 102 -12.85 -9.20 -4.11
CA VAL A 102 -12.15 -9.48 -5.37
C VAL A 102 -12.76 -8.61 -6.46
N VAL A 103 -11.93 -7.84 -7.16
CA VAL A 103 -12.36 -7.04 -8.30
C VAL A 103 -12.42 -7.93 -9.53
N VAL A 104 -13.60 -8.06 -10.14
CA VAL A 104 -13.83 -8.89 -11.34
C VAL A 104 -14.01 -7.97 -12.55
N PRO A 105 -12.96 -7.70 -13.34
CA PRO A 105 -13.04 -6.78 -14.48
C PRO A 105 -13.73 -7.37 -15.70
N ASP A 106 -13.72 -8.70 -15.86
CA ASP A 106 -14.29 -9.41 -17.00
C ASP A 106 -15.08 -10.64 -16.53
N LEU A 107 -16.37 -10.65 -16.87
CA LEU A 107 -17.28 -11.74 -16.47
C LEU A 107 -17.01 -13.05 -17.20
N SER A 108 -16.44 -13.00 -18.42
CA SER A 108 -16.14 -14.18 -19.22
C SER A 108 -14.91 -14.91 -18.66
N GLU A 109 -13.86 -14.17 -18.27
CA GLU A 109 -12.71 -14.71 -17.53
C GLU A 109 -13.17 -15.38 -16.21
N PHE A 110 -14.04 -14.71 -15.47
CA PHE A 110 -14.55 -15.26 -14.21
C PHE A 110 -15.37 -16.52 -14.45
N ALA A 111 -16.23 -16.54 -15.48
CA ALA A 111 -17.01 -17.71 -15.86
C ALA A 111 -16.11 -18.90 -16.25
N ASP A 112 -15.03 -18.67 -16.98
CA ASP A 112 -14.04 -19.70 -17.31
C ASP A 112 -13.40 -20.29 -16.05
N CYS A 113 -13.01 -19.41 -15.12
CA CYS A 113 -12.43 -19.82 -13.84
C CYS A 113 -13.38 -20.72 -13.03
N ILE A 114 -14.59 -20.24 -12.74
CA ILE A 114 -15.53 -20.99 -11.89
C ILE A 114 -16.14 -22.20 -12.62
N SER A 115 -15.85 -22.40 -13.90
CA SER A 115 -16.21 -23.63 -14.61
C SER A 115 -15.25 -24.79 -14.32
N VAL A 116 -14.01 -24.48 -13.89
CA VAL A 116 -12.95 -25.47 -13.67
C VAL A 116 -12.42 -25.52 -12.23
N ARG A 117 -12.75 -24.52 -11.39
CA ARG A 117 -12.36 -24.45 -9.97
C ARG A 117 -13.58 -24.36 -9.07
N SER A 118 -13.61 -25.14 -7.99
CA SER A 118 -14.67 -25.06 -6.97
C SER A 118 -14.49 -23.81 -6.09
N LEU A 119 -15.60 -23.18 -5.72
CA LEU A 119 -15.66 -22.10 -4.73
C LEU A 119 -16.06 -22.60 -3.33
N GLU A 120 -16.35 -23.89 -3.19
CA GLU A 120 -16.91 -24.48 -1.97
C GLU A 120 -15.98 -24.30 -0.75
N GLY A 121 -16.52 -23.77 0.35
CA GLY A 121 -15.81 -23.63 1.63
C GLY A 121 -15.01 -22.34 1.80
N TRP A 122 -14.85 -21.55 0.74
CA TRP A 122 -14.11 -20.29 0.80
C TRP A 122 -14.76 -19.15 0.01
N GLY A 123 -15.44 -19.44 -1.10
CA GLY A 123 -16.07 -18.43 -1.95
C GLY A 123 -17.25 -17.72 -1.27
N GLU A 124 -17.93 -18.37 -0.32
CA GLU A 124 -18.98 -17.75 0.50
C GLU A 124 -18.43 -16.62 1.40
N ARG A 125 -17.11 -16.63 1.64
CA ARG A 125 -16.38 -15.66 2.48
C ARG A 125 -15.65 -14.59 1.67
N VAL A 126 -15.91 -14.53 0.37
CA VAL A 126 -15.37 -13.53 -0.56
C VAL A 126 -16.50 -12.67 -1.08
N MET A 127 -16.29 -11.36 -1.09
CA MET A 127 -17.17 -10.42 -1.75
C MET A 127 -16.70 -10.19 -3.19
N TRP A 128 -17.55 -10.48 -4.17
CA TRP A 128 -17.25 -10.30 -5.58
C TRP A 128 -17.71 -8.91 -6.01
N LEU A 129 -16.78 -8.08 -6.49
CA LEU A 129 -17.08 -6.75 -6.99
C LEU A 129 -17.20 -6.81 -8.51
N THR A 130 -18.34 -6.34 -9.03
CA THR A 130 -18.64 -6.26 -10.46
C THR A 130 -19.28 -4.93 -10.83
N GLY A 131 -19.34 -4.64 -12.13
CA GLY A 131 -19.86 -3.40 -12.68
C GLY A 131 -18.75 -2.49 -13.21
N SER A 132 -18.98 -1.18 -13.21
CA SER A 132 -17.95 -0.23 -13.61
C SER A 132 -16.85 -0.13 -12.54
N MET A 133 -15.63 0.24 -12.93
CA MET A 133 -14.52 0.44 -11.99
C MET A 133 -14.84 1.49 -10.93
N THR A 134 -15.56 2.54 -11.31
CA THR A 134 -16.04 3.59 -10.42
C THR A 134 -17.03 3.04 -9.38
N ASP A 135 -18.00 2.24 -9.82
CA ASP A 135 -18.99 1.64 -8.92
C ASP A 135 -18.32 0.66 -7.95
N MET A 136 -17.41 -0.17 -8.44
CA MET A 136 -16.65 -1.10 -7.60
C MET A 136 -15.81 -0.37 -6.57
N ALA A 137 -15.13 0.72 -6.96
CA ALA A 137 -14.37 1.56 -6.04
C ALA A 137 -15.28 2.17 -4.96
N PHE A 138 -16.45 2.69 -5.34
CA PHE A 138 -17.43 3.23 -4.42
C PHE A 138 -18.00 2.17 -3.46
N GLN A 139 -18.23 0.95 -3.93
CA GLN A 139 -18.67 -0.16 -3.08
C GLN A 139 -17.63 -0.52 -2.00
N VAL A 140 -16.34 -0.47 -2.34
CA VAL A 140 -15.26 -0.67 -1.35
C VAL A 140 -15.34 0.39 -0.26
N THR A 141 -15.45 1.67 -0.64
CA THR A 141 -15.43 2.77 0.34
C THR A 141 -16.68 2.81 1.23
N GLN A 142 -17.82 2.28 0.78
CA GLN A 142 -19.00 2.14 1.63
C GLN A 142 -18.80 1.16 2.80
N LYS A 143 -17.91 0.16 2.62
CA LYS A 143 -17.75 -0.96 3.55
C LYS A 143 -16.41 -0.95 4.26
N ALA A 144 -15.44 -0.18 3.78
CA ALA A 144 -14.07 -0.18 4.27
C ALA A 144 -13.57 1.23 4.58
N LYS A 145 -13.07 1.41 5.80
CA LYS A 145 -12.32 2.63 6.19
C LYS A 145 -10.82 2.48 6.01
N ARG A 146 -10.32 1.25 6.10
CA ARG A 146 -8.92 0.88 5.89
C ARG A 146 -8.87 -0.19 4.83
N VAL A 147 -8.19 0.10 3.72
CA VAL A 147 -8.13 -0.79 2.57
C VAL A 147 -6.70 -1.22 2.33
N ARG A 148 -6.49 -2.53 2.17
CA ARG A 148 -5.24 -3.13 1.73
C ARG A 148 -5.46 -3.71 0.34
N ILE A 149 -4.81 -3.13 -0.65
CA ILE A 149 -4.84 -3.67 -2.02
C ILE A 149 -3.68 -4.64 -2.18
N LEU A 150 -3.97 -5.87 -2.63
CA LEU A 150 -2.96 -6.85 -3.04
C LEU A 150 -3.20 -7.24 -4.49
N SER A 151 -2.12 -7.31 -5.27
CA SER A 151 -2.17 -7.71 -6.67
C SER A 151 -1.52 -9.08 -6.86
N TYR A 152 -2.21 -9.97 -7.55
CA TYR A 152 -1.61 -11.19 -8.09
C TYR A 152 -1.15 -10.92 -9.52
N GLU A 153 0.09 -10.43 -9.65
CA GLU A 153 0.64 -9.88 -10.90
C GLU A 153 0.45 -10.75 -12.15
N PRO A 154 0.64 -12.09 -12.12
CA PRO A 154 0.43 -12.92 -13.30
C PRO A 154 -0.96 -12.77 -13.94
N ALA A 155 -2.01 -12.62 -13.13
CA ALA A 155 -3.36 -12.36 -13.61
C ALA A 155 -3.68 -10.86 -13.70
N ALA A 156 -3.14 -10.03 -12.79
CA ALA A 156 -3.44 -8.61 -12.74
C ALA A 156 -2.94 -7.86 -14.00
N THR A 157 -1.79 -8.27 -14.57
CA THR A 157 -1.22 -7.60 -15.76
C THR A 157 -2.17 -7.66 -16.97
N VAL A 158 -3.05 -8.66 -17.07
CA VAL A 158 -4.01 -8.81 -18.19
C VAL A 158 -4.93 -7.60 -18.29
N HIS A 159 -5.31 -7.03 -17.15
CA HIS A 159 -6.24 -5.90 -17.03
C HIS A 159 -5.55 -4.70 -16.37
N HIS A 160 -4.28 -4.46 -16.69
CA HIS A 160 -3.46 -3.44 -16.03
C HIS A 160 -4.13 -2.06 -16.01
N ASP A 161 -4.51 -1.53 -17.17
CA ASP A 161 -5.13 -0.19 -17.28
C ASP A 161 -6.45 -0.11 -16.51
N THR A 162 -7.22 -1.20 -16.55
CA THR A 162 -8.49 -1.31 -15.84
C THR A 162 -8.31 -1.30 -14.32
N TYR A 163 -7.33 -2.04 -13.81
CA TYR A 163 -6.99 -2.04 -12.38
C TYR A 163 -6.38 -0.72 -11.93
N GLU A 164 -5.54 -0.07 -12.75
CA GLU A 164 -5.04 1.27 -12.45
C GLU A 164 -6.18 2.30 -12.39
N HIS A 165 -7.14 2.22 -13.31
CA HIS A 165 -8.34 3.06 -13.25
C HIS A 165 -9.13 2.82 -11.96
N PHE A 166 -9.35 1.56 -11.57
CA PHE A 166 -9.98 1.22 -10.28
C PHE A 166 -9.20 1.80 -9.08
N ARG A 167 -7.87 1.66 -9.06
CA ARG A 167 -7.02 2.20 -7.97
C ARG A 167 -7.14 3.71 -7.85
N LEU A 168 -7.15 4.42 -8.97
CA LEU A 168 -7.34 5.87 -9.00
C LEU A 168 -8.72 6.26 -8.45
N GLN A 169 -9.79 5.62 -8.93
CA GLN A 169 -11.14 5.88 -8.43
C GLN A 169 -11.25 5.59 -6.93
N LEU A 170 -10.72 4.46 -6.46
CA LEU A 170 -10.75 4.08 -5.05
C LEU A 170 -10.01 5.10 -4.18
N ARG A 171 -8.83 5.54 -4.61
CA ARG A 171 -8.05 6.56 -3.91
C ARG A 171 -8.85 7.87 -3.80
N ASP A 172 -9.46 8.31 -4.89
CA ASP A 172 -10.19 9.57 -4.93
C ASP A 172 -11.45 9.51 -4.04
N HIS A 173 -12.19 8.39 -4.03
CA HIS A 173 -13.33 8.20 -3.13
C HIS A 173 -12.91 8.12 -1.65
N LEU A 174 -11.83 7.41 -1.33
CA LEU A 174 -11.31 7.33 0.05
C LEU A 174 -10.84 8.70 0.54
N ALA A 175 -10.17 9.46 -0.32
CA ALA A 175 -9.78 10.82 -0.02
C ALA A 175 -11.02 11.68 0.30
N GLN A 176 -12.05 11.66 -0.54
CA GLN A 176 -13.30 12.41 -0.30
C GLN A 176 -13.99 12.01 1.01
N GLN A 177 -14.04 10.72 1.36
CA GLN A 177 -14.66 10.25 2.61
C GLN A 177 -13.94 10.72 3.87
N LEU A 178 -12.60 10.82 3.82
CA LEU A 178 -11.78 11.37 4.91
C LEU A 178 -11.79 12.91 4.95
N SER A 179 -12.71 13.56 4.21
CA SER A 179 -12.68 15.00 3.91
C SER A 179 -11.39 15.46 3.19
N GLY A 180 -10.55 14.52 2.76
CA GLY A 180 -9.22 14.75 2.19
C GLY A 180 -8.17 15.16 3.22
N THR A 181 -8.55 15.32 4.49
CA THR A 181 -7.70 15.95 5.51
C THR A 181 -6.88 14.88 6.25
N LEU A 182 -5.62 14.72 5.86
CA LEU A 182 -4.64 13.97 6.65
C LEU A 182 -4.05 14.88 7.74
N HIS A 183 -3.66 14.28 8.86
CA HIS A 183 -2.74 14.90 9.80
C HIS A 183 -1.29 14.61 9.38
N ILE A 184 -0.60 15.62 8.85
CA ILE A 184 0.79 15.50 8.38
C ILE A 184 1.70 16.28 9.31
N MET A 185 2.64 15.60 9.96
CA MET A 185 3.67 16.25 10.76
C MET A 185 4.90 16.55 9.90
N VAL A 186 5.20 17.83 9.69
CA VAL A 186 6.35 18.27 8.88
C VAL A 186 7.54 18.54 9.79
N VAL A 187 8.68 17.91 9.54
CA VAL A 187 9.91 18.08 10.33
C VAL A 187 10.93 18.87 9.52
N GLY A 188 11.23 20.09 10.00
CA GLY A 188 12.18 20.99 9.34
C GLY A 188 13.64 20.78 9.79
N PRO A 189 14.62 21.29 9.04
CA PRO A 189 16.02 21.31 9.47
C PRO A 189 16.28 22.37 10.54
N ILE A 190 17.43 22.29 11.20
CA ILE A 190 17.90 23.31 12.14
C ILE A 190 18.24 24.62 11.40
N TYR A 191 18.76 24.54 10.18
CA TYR A 191 19.16 25.68 9.35
C TYR A 191 19.30 25.28 7.88
N GLY A 192 19.72 26.23 7.04
CA GLY A 192 20.10 25.96 5.65
C GLY A 192 18.97 26.15 4.63
N GLY A 193 19.27 25.85 3.37
CA GLY A 193 18.37 26.08 2.23
C GLY A 193 17.08 25.25 2.28
N SER A 194 17.08 24.15 3.05
CA SER A 194 15.91 23.29 3.23
C SER A 194 14.86 23.89 4.19
N LEU A 195 15.22 24.87 5.04
CA LEU A 195 14.29 25.52 5.97
C LEU A 195 13.16 26.31 5.28
N PRO A 196 13.42 27.20 4.30
CA PRO A 196 12.34 27.86 3.57
C PRO A 196 11.48 26.86 2.78
N ILE A 197 12.07 25.76 2.30
CA ILE A 197 11.30 24.69 1.63
C ILE A 197 10.33 24.04 2.61
N ALA A 198 10.75 23.73 3.84
CA ALA A 198 9.85 23.22 4.88
C ALA A 198 8.63 24.15 5.10
N ARG A 199 8.84 25.46 5.12
CA ARG A 199 7.75 26.45 5.25
C ARG A 199 6.80 26.43 4.06
N TYR A 200 7.32 26.34 2.84
CA TYR A 200 6.47 26.21 1.65
C TYR A 200 5.68 24.91 1.64
N VAL A 201 6.27 23.81 2.10
CA VAL A 201 5.59 22.52 2.24
C VAL A 201 4.44 22.61 3.24
N VAL A 202 4.67 23.19 4.42
CA VAL A 202 3.62 23.41 5.42
C VAL A 202 2.45 24.19 4.80
N ASN A 203 2.72 25.36 4.22
CA ASN A 203 1.68 26.20 3.62
C ASN A 203 0.94 25.49 2.47
N ALA A 204 1.65 24.70 1.66
CA ALA A 204 1.04 23.96 0.54
C ALA A 204 0.11 22.86 1.06
N LEU A 205 0.53 22.09 2.07
CA LEU A 205 -0.30 21.02 2.66
C LEU A 205 -1.53 21.59 3.36
N GLU A 206 -1.39 22.70 4.08
CA GLU A 206 -2.53 23.43 4.67
C GLU A 206 -3.47 23.95 3.58
N GLY A 207 -2.93 24.51 2.50
CA GLY A 207 -3.70 24.97 1.34
C GLY A 207 -4.44 23.86 0.59
N LEU A 208 -3.94 22.61 0.67
CA LEU A 208 -4.62 21.40 0.18
C LEU A 208 -5.70 20.88 1.14
N GLY A 209 -5.89 21.53 2.30
CA GLY A 209 -6.90 21.17 3.29
C GLY A 209 -6.47 20.08 4.28
N HIS A 210 -5.17 19.81 4.42
CA HIS A 210 -4.64 18.91 5.43
C HIS A 210 -4.43 19.62 6.78
N ARG A 211 -4.48 18.86 7.88
CA ARG A 211 -4.05 19.34 9.20
C ARG A 211 -2.54 19.17 9.27
N VAL A 212 -1.80 20.25 9.51
CA VAL A 212 -0.34 20.20 9.55
C VAL A 212 0.16 20.54 10.95
N SER A 213 1.05 19.71 11.48
CA SER A 213 1.83 20.00 12.69
C SER A 213 3.28 20.21 12.28
N TRP A 214 3.80 21.44 12.46
CA TRP A 214 5.17 21.76 12.09
C TRP A 214 6.12 21.63 13.29
N VAL A 215 7.07 20.70 13.19
CA VAL A 215 8.19 20.59 14.13
C VAL A 215 9.34 21.43 13.60
N ASP A 216 9.38 22.69 14.03
CA ASP A 216 10.42 23.65 13.66
C ASP A 216 11.64 23.53 14.57
N HIS A 217 12.75 23.03 14.02
CA HIS A 217 14.02 22.98 14.74
C HIS A 217 14.87 24.24 14.58
N SER A 218 14.43 25.22 13.78
CA SER A 218 15.17 26.47 13.56
C SER A 218 15.43 27.32 14.81
N PRO A 219 14.57 27.31 15.86
CA PRO A 219 14.88 27.99 17.12
C PRO A 219 16.16 27.49 17.80
N HIS A 220 16.58 26.26 17.52
CA HIS A 220 17.79 25.67 18.08
C HIS A 220 19.08 26.09 17.37
N TYR A 221 18.98 26.83 16.24
CA TYR A 221 20.14 27.20 15.44
C TYR A 221 21.18 28.01 16.19
N ALA A 222 20.77 28.98 17.00
CA ALA A 222 21.70 29.80 17.77
C ALA A 222 22.56 28.96 18.75
N GLY A 223 21.93 27.97 19.40
CA GLY A 223 22.63 27.02 20.26
C GLY A 223 23.56 26.11 19.47
N TYR A 224 23.10 25.64 18.31
CA TYR A 224 23.89 24.78 17.41
C TYR A 224 25.14 25.51 16.89
N GLN A 225 25.01 26.77 16.47
CA GLN A 225 26.14 27.60 16.03
C GLN A 225 27.14 27.88 17.14
N ASN A 226 26.69 28.02 18.40
CA ASN A 226 27.59 28.25 19.52
C ASN A 226 28.59 27.09 19.69
N LEU A 227 28.22 25.87 19.28
CA LEU A 227 29.12 24.72 19.30
C LEU A 227 30.37 24.91 18.43
N ASP A 228 30.36 25.83 17.46
CA ASP A 228 31.54 26.15 16.65
C ASP A 228 32.68 26.80 17.46
N THR A 229 32.40 27.27 18.67
CA THR A 229 33.42 27.76 19.62
C THR A 229 34.30 26.64 20.19
N ILE A 230 33.85 25.39 20.12
CA ILE A 230 34.63 24.21 20.55
C ILE A 230 35.77 24.00 19.55
N ARG A 231 37.01 24.25 20.01
CA ARG A 231 38.21 24.20 19.16
C ARG A 231 38.57 22.79 18.68
N ASP A 232 38.37 21.79 19.54
CA ASP A 232 38.63 20.40 19.17
C ASP A 232 37.54 19.92 18.20
N HIS A 233 37.96 19.60 16.98
CA HIS A 233 37.06 19.19 15.91
C HIS A 233 36.25 17.93 16.23
N ARG A 234 36.87 16.93 16.88
CA ARG A 234 36.19 15.66 17.20
C ARG A 234 35.16 15.86 18.31
N LEU A 235 35.51 16.64 19.33
CA LEU A 235 34.57 16.99 20.39
C LEU A 235 33.43 17.84 19.84
N ARG A 236 33.70 18.82 18.98
CA ARG A 236 32.67 19.62 18.32
C ARG A 236 31.66 18.76 17.56
N LEU A 237 32.15 17.87 16.69
CA LEU A 237 31.29 16.93 15.95
C LEU A 237 30.47 16.03 16.89
N THR A 238 31.08 15.55 17.97
CA THR A 238 30.40 14.72 18.96
C THR A 238 29.25 15.48 19.62
N VAL A 239 29.48 16.73 20.05
CA VAL A 239 28.44 17.54 20.70
C VAL A 239 27.35 17.94 19.71
N GLN A 240 27.70 18.29 18.47
CA GLN A 240 26.73 18.55 17.39
C GLN A 240 25.86 17.32 17.12
N GLN A 241 26.45 16.13 17.07
CA GLN A 241 25.69 14.88 16.93
C GLN A 241 24.74 14.63 18.10
N ARG A 242 25.20 14.81 19.35
CA ARG A 242 24.36 14.66 20.56
C ARG A 242 23.20 15.66 20.58
N MET A 243 23.43 16.88 20.11
CA MET A 243 22.36 17.87 19.96
C MET A 243 21.33 17.39 18.93
N SER A 244 21.76 16.96 17.74
CA SER A 244 20.86 16.40 16.72
C SER A 244 20.10 15.17 17.21
N GLU A 245 20.73 14.27 17.97
CA GLU A 245 20.07 13.12 18.61
C GLU A 245 18.98 13.57 19.59
N THR A 246 19.24 14.63 20.36
CA THR A 246 18.25 15.20 21.30
C THR A 246 17.06 15.79 20.54
N LEU A 247 17.31 16.52 19.46
CA LEU A 247 16.25 17.08 18.60
C LEU A 247 15.41 15.97 17.93
N ALA A 248 16.03 14.86 17.54
CA ALA A 248 15.31 13.70 17.02
C ALA A 248 14.31 13.14 18.05
N VAL A 249 14.74 13.04 19.30
CA VAL A 249 13.88 12.57 20.40
C VAL A 249 12.76 13.56 20.71
N ILE A 250 13.01 14.87 20.60
CA ILE A 250 11.96 15.90 20.70
C ILE A 250 10.91 15.71 19.60
N THR A 251 11.31 15.45 18.35
CA THR A 251 10.36 15.12 17.29
C THR A 251 9.55 13.88 17.61
N LEU A 252 10.17 12.83 18.16
CA LEU A 252 9.45 11.64 18.58
C LEU A 252 8.44 11.92 19.71
N ALA A 253 8.76 12.85 20.62
CA ALA A 253 7.83 13.29 21.66
C ALA A 253 6.60 13.97 21.05
N HIS A 254 6.79 14.89 20.10
CA HIS A 254 5.68 15.50 19.36
C HIS A 254 4.82 14.46 18.63
N VAL A 255 5.43 13.48 17.97
CA VAL A 255 4.72 12.36 17.33
C VAL A 255 3.90 11.54 18.34
N ALA A 256 4.36 11.42 19.59
CA ALA A 256 3.63 10.70 20.63
C ALA A 256 2.46 11.53 21.22
N GLU A 257 2.64 12.85 21.35
CA GLU A 257 1.64 13.77 21.91
C GLU A 257 0.52 14.10 20.92
N ASP A 258 0.87 14.24 19.64
CA ASP A 258 -0.07 14.52 18.55
C ASP A 258 0.21 13.56 17.38
N PRO A 259 -0.30 12.31 17.43
CA PRO A 259 0.00 11.29 16.44
C PRO A 259 -0.43 11.70 15.02
N PRO A 260 0.51 11.76 14.05
CA PRO A 260 0.18 12.05 12.66
C PRO A 260 -0.13 10.79 11.84
N ASP A 261 -0.86 10.97 10.74
CA ASP A 261 -1.02 9.94 9.70
C ASP A 261 0.29 9.75 8.92
N LEU A 262 1.10 10.81 8.80
CA LEU A 262 2.39 10.83 8.11
C LEU A 262 3.36 11.80 8.79
N VAL A 263 4.60 11.35 9.02
CA VAL A 263 5.73 12.24 9.31
C VAL A 263 6.49 12.51 8.00
N LEU A 264 6.47 13.77 7.55
CA LEU A 264 7.21 14.24 6.37
C LEU A 264 8.44 15.04 6.81
N ALA A 265 9.61 14.43 6.68
CA ALA A 265 10.89 15.06 6.97
C ALA A 265 11.45 15.76 5.72
N LEU A 266 11.97 16.98 5.89
CA LEU A 266 12.74 17.67 4.86
C LEU A 266 14.22 17.31 4.97
N SER A 267 14.96 17.52 3.88
CA SER A 267 16.42 17.45 3.90
C SER A 267 17.03 18.14 5.13
N GLN A 268 18.01 17.48 5.74
CA GLN A 268 18.70 17.93 6.97
C GLN A 268 17.82 18.02 8.23
N ALA A 269 16.57 17.52 8.21
CA ALA A 269 15.81 17.30 9.44
C ALA A 269 16.61 16.38 10.39
N PRO A 270 16.72 16.72 11.69
CA PRO A 270 17.56 16.00 12.64
C PRO A 270 16.87 14.72 13.12
N LEU A 271 16.59 13.78 12.22
CA LEU A 271 16.05 12.47 12.52
C LEU A 271 17.14 11.41 12.43
N THR A 272 17.22 10.54 13.43
CA THR A 272 18.20 9.44 13.49
C THR A 272 17.56 8.11 13.13
N MET A 273 18.37 7.14 12.69
CA MET A 273 17.89 5.78 12.42
C MET A 273 17.19 5.15 13.63
N ALA A 274 17.69 5.39 14.84
CA ALA A 274 17.07 4.89 16.06
C ALA A 274 15.65 5.44 16.26
N VAL A 275 15.43 6.73 15.99
CA VAL A 275 14.10 7.35 16.07
C VAL A 275 13.18 6.85 14.96
N LEU A 276 13.69 6.70 13.74
CA LEU A 276 12.93 6.15 12.61
C LEU A 276 12.51 4.70 12.86
N GLU A 277 13.39 3.87 13.42
CA GLU A 277 13.05 2.51 13.84
C GLU A 277 11.97 2.48 14.92
N GLN A 278 12.01 3.42 15.88
CA GLN A 278 10.97 3.54 16.90
C GLN A 278 9.63 3.96 16.29
N MET A 279 9.63 4.90 15.34
CA MET A 279 8.43 5.29 14.58
C MET A 279 7.86 4.10 13.80
N ARG A 280 8.72 3.35 13.10
CA ARG A 280 8.34 2.13 12.37
C ARG A 280 7.71 1.07 13.27
N ARG A 281 8.30 0.80 14.45
CA ARG A 281 7.73 -0.13 15.44
C ARG A 281 6.35 0.31 15.94
N LYS A 282 6.12 1.63 16.02
CA LYS A 282 4.81 2.23 16.34
C LYS A 282 3.89 2.37 15.13
N LYS A 283 4.28 1.87 13.96
CA LYS A 283 3.53 1.94 12.70
C LYS A 283 3.20 3.38 12.25
N VAL A 284 4.07 4.33 12.59
CA VAL A 284 3.99 5.70 12.06
C VAL A 284 4.62 5.70 10.67
N LEU A 285 3.87 6.15 9.66
CA LEU A 285 4.40 6.28 8.30
C LEU A 285 5.36 7.45 8.22
N THR A 286 6.50 7.22 7.57
CA THR A 286 7.58 8.20 7.45
C THR A 286 7.95 8.42 5.98
N ALA A 287 8.07 9.68 5.60
CA ALA A 287 8.55 10.10 4.29
C ALA A 287 9.69 11.11 4.44
N MET A 288 10.68 11.03 3.56
CA MET A 288 11.71 12.06 3.39
C MET A 288 11.53 12.74 2.03
N TRP A 289 11.47 14.07 2.02
CA TRP A 289 11.64 14.85 0.80
C TRP A 289 13.06 15.41 0.75
N PHE A 290 13.90 14.71 0.00
CA PHE A 290 15.30 15.06 -0.21
C PHE A 290 15.43 16.15 -1.29
N VAL A 291 15.36 17.40 -0.85
CA VAL A 291 15.45 18.63 -1.67
C VAL A 291 16.88 19.13 -1.85
N GLU A 292 17.83 18.20 -1.88
CA GLU A 292 19.26 18.47 -2.00
C GLU A 292 19.85 17.74 -3.22
N ASN A 293 21.06 18.13 -3.61
CA ASN A 293 21.76 17.42 -4.68
C ASN A 293 22.38 16.12 -4.14
N PHE A 294 21.78 14.98 -4.51
CA PHE A 294 22.17 13.65 -4.01
C PHE A 294 23.56 13.21 -4.48
N ARG A 295 24.12 13.86 -5.50
CA ARG A 295 25.49 13.61 -5.98
C ARG A 295 26.55 14.26 -5.10
N HIS A 296 26.21 15.32 -4.37
CA HIS A 296 27.14 16.04 -3.49
C HIS A 296 26.94 15.71 -2.02
N LEU A 297 25.70 15.54 -1.57
CA LEU A 297 25.37 15.19 -0.19
C LEU A 297 24.97 13.72 -0.11
N THR A 298 25.86 12.86 0.36
CA THR A 298 25.70 11.39 0.30
C THR A 298 25.08 10.75 1.53
N TYR A 299 24.67 11.54 2.54
CA TYR A 299 24.07 11.00 3.78
C TYR A 299 22.77 10.23 3.53
N TRP A 300 22.11 10.47 2.40
CA TRP A 300 20.92 9.72 1.97
C TRP A 300 21.18 8.21 1.90
N GLN A 301 22.39 7.78 1.56
CA GLN A 301 22.74 6.35 1.43
C GLN A 301 22.52 5.58 2.73
N GLN A 302 22.74 6.24 3.86
CA GLN A 302 22.57 5.66 5.18
C GLN A 302 21.12 5.81 5.68
N MET A 303 20.47 6.93 5.34
CA MET A 303 19.15 7.29 5.87
C MET A 303 17.99 6.67 5.09
N VAL A 304 18.15 6.35 3.80
CA VAL A 304 17.06 5.90 2.93
C VAL A 304 16.36 4.65 3.47
N SER A 305 17.12 3.74 4.09
CA SER A 305 16.59 2.51 4.69
C SER A 305 15.72 2.74 5.93
N GLY A 306 15.79 3.93 6.53
CA GLY A 306 15.03 4.31 7.72
C GLY A 306 13.61 4.80 7.41
N TYR A 307 13.37 5.34 6.22
CA TYR A 307 12.06 5.88 5.83
C TYR A 307 11.23 4.87 5.04
N ASP A 308 9.91 5.00 5.11
CA ASP A 308 8.99 4.19 4.28
C ASP A 308 8.92 4.73 2.84
N PHE A 309 9.03 6.05 2.68
CA PHE A 309 9.05 6.72 1.39
C PHE A 309 10.21 7.72 1.29
N TRP A 310 10.87 7.75 0.13
CA TRP A 310 11.97 8.67 -0.15
C TRP A 310 11.75 9.37 -1.49
N PHE A 311 11.54 10.68 -1.45
CA PHE A 311 11.32 11.52 -2.62
C PHE A 311 12.56 12.35 -2.94
N VAL A 312 12.91 12.44 -4.22
CA VAL A 312 14.03 13.23 -4.73
C VAL A 312 13.52 14.31 -5.68
N MET A 313 14.16 15.48 -5.69
CA MET A 313 13.83 16.56 -6.64
C MET A 313 14.49 16.42 -8.02
N GLN A 314 15.43 15.48 -8.18
CA GLN A 314 16.15 15.20 -9.42
C GLN A 314 15.77 13.81 -9.93
N GLN A 315 15.52 13.67 -11.23
CA GLN A 315 15.40 12.36 -11.86
C GLN A 315 16.73 11.62 -11.73
N ALA A 316 16.65 10.35 -11.34
CA ALA A 316 17.79 9.45 -11.24
C ALA A 316 18.41 9.18 -12.63
#